data_AF-A0A6L8MJH4-F1
#
_entry.id   AF-A0A6L8MJH4-F1
#
_cell.length_a   1.000
_cell.length_b   1.000
_cell.length_c   1.000
_cell.angle_alpha   90.00
_cell.angle_beta   90.00
_cell.angle_gamma   90.00
#
_symmetry.space_group_name_H-M   'P 1'
#
loop_
_entity.id
_entity.type
_entity.pdbx_description
1 polymer ?
#
loop_
_entity_poly.entity_id
_entity_poly.type
_entity_poly.pdbx_seq_one_letter_code
_entity_poly.pdbx_strand_id
1 'polypeptide(L)'
;MSQIPTGISARRLVDAVQKLERNLSSAGLPHFVARMPVWWLAWYYCRMLDQKIARITRIRGKFDRWGPAIREASPVAQEKREMLDLDHGMRTDIEFTKVTMRDLGSCCEDIDRMFAQLGYESARLKKRQVAFLALLEASCVSATRMQEALTRHDDAVLARLRAEADSATAHAARV
;
A
#
# COMPACT_ATOMS: atom_id res chain seq x y z
N MET A 1 7.33 11.51 -9.83
CA MET A 1 6.56 12.08 -8.71
C MET A 1 7.55 12.69 -7.74
N SER A 2 7.46 13.99 -7.47
CA SER A 2 8.42 14.69 -6.61
C SER A 2 8.37 14.10 -5.20
N GLN A 3 9.40 13.34 -4.82
CA GLN A 3 9.67 12.95 -3.44
C GLN A 3 10.12 14.19 -2.69
N ILE A 4 9.19 15.07 -2.33
CA ILE A 4 9.45 16.00 -1.23
C ILE A 4 9.63 15.10 -0.03
N PRO A 5 10.80 15.10 0.65
CA PRO A 5 10.99 14.28 1.83
C PRO A 5 9.89 14.68 2.82
N THR A 6 8.98 13.76 3.12
CA THR A 6 7.79 14.04 3.93
C THR A 6 8.18 14.70 5.25
N GLY A 7 9.35 14.35 5.80
CA GLY A 7 9.97 14.99 6.96
C GLY A 7 10.28 16.50 6.81
N ILE A 8 10.66 17.00 5.63
CA ILE A 8 10.86 18.45 5.40
C ILE A 8 9.50 19.17 5.35
N SER A 9 8.49 18.55 4.74
CA SER A 9 7.13 19.11 4.68
C SER A 9 6.44 19.11 6.06
N ALA A 10 6.63 18.06 6.86
CA ALA A 10 6.09 17.94 8.21
C ALA A 10 6.72 18.97 9.15
N ARG A 11 8.04 19.14 9.14
CA ARG A 11 8.72 20.17 9.95
C ARG A 11 8.24 21.57 9.63
N ARG A 12 8.16 21.93 8.35
CA ARG A 12 7.62 23.22 7.91
C ARG A 12 6.18 23.44 8.38
N LEU A 13 5.37 22.38 8.38
CA LEU A 13 3.99 22.45 8.86
C LEU A 13 3.93 22.65 10.37
N VAL A 14 4.77 21.94 11.15
CA VAL A 14 4.91 22.15 12.60
C VAL A 14 5.29 23.59 12.90
N ASP A 15 6.33 24.10 12.25
CA ASP A 15 6.81 25.47 12.46
C ASP A 15 5.72 26.50 12.13
N ALA A 16 4.98 26.29 11.04
CA ALA A 16 3.88 27.16 10.63
C ALA A 16 2.73 27.14 11.64
N VAL A 17 2.33 25.95 12.11
CA VAL A 17 1.25 25.78 13.10
C VAL A 17 1.64 26.38 14.44
N GLN A 18 2.86 26.13 14.94
CA GLN A 18 3.36 26.72 16.18
C GLN A 18 3.51 28.23 16.08
N LYS A 19 3.95 28.77 14.93
CA LYS A 19 3.98 30.21 14.70
C LYS A 19 2.58 30.81 14.75
N LEU A 20 1.59 30.15 14.15
CA LEU A 20 0.21 30.59 14.18
C LEU A 20 -0.35 30.54 15.62
N GLU A 21 -0.11 29.47 16.38
CA GLU A 21 -0.52 29.37 17.79
C GLU A 21 0.08 30.51 18.64
N ARG A 22 1.37 30.81 18.45
CA ARG A 22 2.05 31.93 19.13
C ARG A 22 1.43 33.27 18.76
N ASN A 23 1.18 33.51 17.47
CA ASN A 23 0.58 34.76 16.99
C ASN A 23 -0.85 34.95 17.55
N LEU A 24 -1.66 33.89 17.56
CA LEU A 24 -3.02 33.92 18.11
C LEU A 24 -2.99 34.17 19.63
N SER A 25 -2.06 33.52 20.34
CA SER A 25 -1.87 33.73 21.78
C SER A 25 -1.44 35.16 22.09
N SER A 26 -0.51 35.74 21.30
CA SER A 26 -0.06 37.13 21.47
C SER A 26 -1.14 38.16 21.13
N ALA A 27 -2.16 37.79 20.34
CA ALA A 27 -3.30 38.64 20.04
C ALA A 27 -4.37 38.65 21.17
N GLY A 28 -4.10 37.98 22.30
CA GLY A 28 -5.01 37.94 23.45
C GLY A 28 -6.14 36.92 23.33
N LEU A 29 -6.07 36.00 22.36
CA LEU A 29 -7.08 34.96 22.21
C LEU A 29 -6.96 33.91 23.33
N PRO A 30 -8.10 33.38 23.81
CA PRO A 30 -8.10 32.25 24.74
C PRO A 30 -7.34 31.04 24.18
N HIS A 31 -6.70 30.28 25.06
CA HIS A 31 -5.87 29.13 24.69
C HIS A 31 -6.60 28.11 23.78
N PHE A 32 -7.89 27.88 24.01
CA PHE A 32 -8.68 26.97 23.17
C PHE A 32 -8.79 27.45 21.71
N VAL A 33 -8.87 28.77 21.47
CA VAL A 33 -8.90 29.35 20.12
C VAL A 33 -7.51 29.26 19.48
N ALA A 34 -6.45 29.53 20.26
CA ALA A 34 -5.07 29.41 19.78
C ALA A 34 -4.72 27.97 19.34
N ARG A 35 -5.37 26.95 19.93
CA ARG A 35 -5.22 25.52 19.59
C ARG A 35 -6.09 25.02 18.42
N MET A 36 -7.05 25.82 17.95
CA MET A 36 -7.91 25.48 16.81
C MET A 36 -7.16 24.97 15.57
N PRO A 37 -6.01 25.53 15.16
CA PRO A 37 -5.27 25.05 14.00
C PRO A 37 -4.82 23.59 14.13
N VAL A 38 -4.41 23.17 15.32
CA VAL A 38 -3.98 21.79 15.61
C VAL A 38 -5.17 20.84 15.55
N TRP A 39 -6.31 21.21 16.13
CA TRP A 39 -7.54 20.42 16.07
C TRP A 39 -8.06 20.27 14.64
N TRP A 40 -8.02 21.35 13.85
CA TRP A 40 -8.38 21.31 12.44
C TRP A 40 -7.47 20.36 11.66
N LEU A 41 -6.15 20.45 11.88
CA LEU A 41 -5.18 19.58 11.23
C LEU A 41 -5.42 18.11 11.58
N ALA A 42 -5.70 17.81 12.85
CA ALA A 42 -6.03 16.46 13.30
C ALA A 42 -7.33 15.93 12.68
N TRP A 43 -8.36 16.77 12.57
CA TRP A 43 -9.62 16.42 11.90
C TRP A 43 -9.41 16.15 10.41
N TYR A 44 -8.69 17.03 9.72
CA TYR A 44 -8.35 16.88 8.31
C TYR A 44 -7.61 15.58 8.06
N TYR A 45 -6.61 15.27 8.90
CA TYR A 45 -5.85 14.04 8.81
C TYR A 45 -6.73 12.80 9.08
N CYS A 46 -7.63 12.85 10.05
CA CYS A 46 -8.60 11.76 10.26
C CYS A 46 -9.45 11.49 9.01
N ARG A 47 -9.95 12.54 8.33
CA ARG A 47 -10.71 12.38 7.08
C ARG A 47 -9.88 11.80 5.95
N MET A 48 -8.63 12.23 5.85
CA MET A 48 -7.68 11.70 4.88
C MET A 48 -7.42 10.20 5.12
N LEU A 49 -7.21 9.80 6.38
CA LEU A 49 -7.07 8.39 6.75
C LEU A 49 -8.32 7.58 6.38
N ASP A 50 -9.53 8.08 6.70
CA ASP A 50 -10.78 7.38 6.35
C ASP A 50 -10.88 7.13 4.83
N GLN A 51 -10.50 8.12 4.00
CA GLN A 51 -10.44 7.95 2.53
C GLN A 51 -9.38 6.93 2.09
N LYS A 52 -8.19 6.97 2.67
CA LYS A 52 -7.10 6.03 2.36
C LYS A 52 -7.47 4.61 2.76
N ILE A 53 -8.06 4.42 3.95
CA ILE A 53 -8.59 3.13 4.43
C ILE A 53 -9.59 2.58 3.42
N ALA A 54 -10.57 3.39 2.98
CA ALA A 54 -11.56 2.95 2.01
C ALA A 54 -10.93 2.52 0.68
N ARG A 55 -9.93 3.27 0.19
CA ARG A 55 -9.23 2.93 -1.06
C ARG A 55 -8.41 1.66 -0.94
N ILE A 56 -7.61 1.51 0.12
CA ILE A 56 -6.77 0.33 0.34
C ILE A 56 -7.64 -0.92 0.55
N THR A 57 -8.77 -0.79 1.25
CA THR A 57 -9.73 -1.90 1.43
C THR A 57 -10.22 -2.42 0.08
N ARG A 58 -10.53 -1.53 -0.89
CA ARG A 58 -10.92 -1.95 -2.24
C ARG A 58 -9.79 -2.65 -2.99
N ILE A 59 -8.56 -2.16 -2.85
CA ILE A 59 -7.38 -2.77 -3.49
C ILE A 59 -7.15 -4.17 -2.93
N ARG A 60 -7.17 -4.33 -1.60
CA ARG A 60 -7.10 -5.63 -0.94
C ARG A 60 -8.18 -6.58 -1.43
N GLY A 61 -9.43 -6.10 -1.51
CA GLY A 61 -10.53 -6.91 -2.04
C GLY A 61 -10.36 -7.30 -3.51
N LYS A 62 -9.52 -6.61 -4.30
CA LYS A 62 -9.11 -7.11 -5.61
C LYS A 62 -8.11 -8.25 -5.44
N PHE A 63 -7.03 -8.08 -4.68
CA PHE A 63 -6.05 -9.15 -4.45
C PHE A 63 -6.68 -10.44 -3.91
N ASP A 64 -7.57 -10.31 -2.93
CA ASP A 64 -8.27 -11.46 -2.33
C ASP A 64 -9.16 -12.22 -3.33
N ARG A 65 -9.67 -11.55 -4.38
CA ARG A 65 -10.47 -12.18 -5.45
C ARG A 65 -9.62 -12.81 -6.54
N TRP A 66 -8.45 -12.25 -6.83
CA TRP A 66 -7.60 -12.74 -7.90
C TRP A 66 -6.89 -14.04 -7.55
N GLY A 67 -6.52 -14.25 -6.28
CA GLY A 67 -5.88 -15.50 -5.85
C GLY A 67 -6.70 -16.77 -6.13
N PRO A 68 -7.99 -16.82 -5.75
CA PRO A 68 -8.90 -17.91 -6.14
C PRO A 68 -9.09 -17.99 -7.66
N ALA A 69 -9.31 -16.87 -8.34
CA ALA A 69 -9.52 -16.86 -9.79
C ALA A 69 -8.33 -17.43 -10.58
N ILE A 70 -7.09 -17.12 -10.18
CA ILE A 70 -5.88 -17.69 -10.79
C ILE A 70 -5.83 -19.21 -10.54
N ARG A 71 -6.20 -19.68 -9.34
CA ARG A 71 -6.22 -21.12 -9.02
C ARG A 71 -7.32 -21.88 -9.76
N GLU A 72 -8.50 -21.28 -9.93
CA GLU A 72 -9.62 -21.85 -10.66
C GLU A 72 -9.39 -21.86 -12.17
N ALA A 73 -8.76 -20.81 -12.71
CA ALA A 73 -8.38 -20.74 -14.12
C ALA A 73 -7.16 -21.61 -14.46
N SER A 74 -6.30 -21.92 -13.47
CA SER A 74 -5.03 -22.63 -13.67
C SER A 74 -5.12 -23.95 -14.44
N PRO A 75 -6.08 -24.86 -14.19
CA PRO A 75 -6.13 -26.13 -14.93
C PRO A 75 -6.44 -25.91 -16.41
N VAL A 76 -7.40 -25.02 -16.70
CA VAL A 76 -7.84 -24.69 -18.07
C VAL A 76 -6.78 -23.87 -18.81
N ALA A 77 -6.12 -22.93 -18.13
CA ALA A 77 -5.03 -22.14 -18.69
C ALA A 77 -3.77 -22.99 -18.94
N GLN A 78 -3.47 -23.95 -18.06
CA GLN A 78 -2.39 -24.94 -18.26
C GLN A 78 -2.68 -25.91 -19.40
N GLU A 79 -3.94 -26.28 -19.63
CA GLU A 79 -4.36 -27.03 -20.82
C GLU A 79 -4.19 -26.20 -22.10
N LYS A 80 -4.52 -24.90 -22.04
CA LYS A 80 -4.34 -23.95 -23.15
C LYS A 80 -2.90 -23.44 -23.31
N ARG A 81 -2.00 -23.76 -22.39
CA ARG A 81 -0.60 -23.32 -22.36
C ARG A 81 -0.42 -21.80 -22.31
N GLU A 82 -1.40 -21.10 -21.73
CA GLU A 82 -1.37 -19.64 -21.64
C GLU A 82 -0.65 -19.23 -20.36
N MET A 83 0.50 -18.58 -20.47
CA MET A 83 1.12 -17.88 -19.33
C MET A 83 0.32 -16.62 -19.01
N LEU A 84 0.16 -16.32 -17.72
CA LEU A 84 -0.61 -15.16 -17.28
C LEU A 84 0.23 -13.88 -17.24
N ASP A 85 1.53 -13.98 -16.94
CA ASP A 85 2.43 -12.82 -16.80
C ASP A 85 3.72 -13.02 -17.64
N LEU A 86 3.55 -12.97 -18.97
CA LEU A 86 4.62 -13.17 -19.95
C LEU A 86 5.77 -12.17 -19.80
N ASP A 87 5.45 -10.90 -19.57
CA ASP A 87 6.42 -9.78 -19.52
C ASP A 87 6.81 -9.39 -18.09
N HIS A 88 6.30 -10.11 -17.08
CA HIS A 88 6.50 -9.80 -15.66
C HIS A 88 5.90 -8.44 -15.24
N GLY A 89 5.04 -7.85 -16.09
CA GLY A 89 4.40 -6.56 -15.84
C GLY A 89 3.47 -6.64 -14.63
N MET A 90 2.69 -7.72 -14.50
CA MET A 90 1.79 -7.88 -13.36
C MET A 90 2.57 -8.02 -12.04
N ARG A 91 3.66 -8.79 -12.05
CA ARG A 91 4.55 -8.90 -10.89
C ARG A 91 5.16 -7.56 -10.49
N THR A 92 5.59 -6.78 -11.49
CA THR A 92 6.15 -5.44 -11.27
C THR A 92 5.13 -4.49 -10.65
N ASP A 93 3.89 -4.49 -11.16
CA ASP A 93 2.80 -3.66 -10.63
C ASP A 93 2.41 -4.04 -9.19
N ILE A 94 2.39 -5.35 -8.89
CA ILE A 94 2.12 -5.85 -7.54
C ILE A 94 3.23 -5.39 -6.58
N GLU A 95 4.50 -5.51 -6.96
CA GLU A 95 5.61 -5.07 -6.12
C GLU A 95 5.61 -3.55 -5.93
N PHE A 96 5.37 -2.78 -6.99
CA PHE A 96 5.22 -1.33 -6.90
C PHE A 96 4.09 -0.94 -5.92
N THR A 97 2.96 -1.67 -5.97
CA THR A 97 1.86 -1.46 -5.04
C THR A 97 2.26 -1.75 -3.59
N LYS A 98 3.00 -2.82 -3.33
CA LYS A 98 3.51 -3.18 -1.99
C LYS A 98 4.48 -2.12 -1.46
N VAL A 99 5.41 -1.66 -2.29
CA VAL A 99 6.34 -0.56 -1.93
C VAL A 99 5.56 0.70 -1.57
N THR A 100 4.59 1.09 -2.41
CA THR A 100 3.73 2.25 -2.15
C THR A 100 2.96 2.11 -0.82
N MET A 101 2.48 0.91 -0.49
CA MET A 101 1.80 0.66 0.80
C MET A 101 2.75 0.82 1.99
N ARG A 102 4.00 0.35 1.89
CA ARG A 102 5.03 0.54 2.93
C ARG A 102 5.37 2.03 3.11
N ASP A 103 5.54 2.76 2.00
CA ASP A 103 5.81 4.20 2.03
C ASP A 103 4.68 4.98 2.70
N LEU A 104 3.43 4.60 2.44
CA LEU A 104 2.26 5.17 3.12
C LEU A 104 2.27 4.88 4.63
N GLY A 105 2.74 3.71 5.04
CA GLY A 105 2.95 3.36 6.45
C GLY A 105 3.98 4.27 7.11
N SER A 106 5.13 4.46 6.47
CA SER A 106 6.18 5.37 6.95
C SER A 106 5.67 6.82 7.04
N CYS A 107 4.91 7.30 6.06
CA CYS A 107 4.28 8.63 6.12
C CYS A 107 3.30 8.75 7.30
N CYS A 108 2.58 7.68 7.65
CA CYS A 108 1.65 7.67 8.78
C CYS A 108 2.39 7.84 10.11
N GLU A 109 3.56 7.21 10.27
CA GLU A 109 4.42 7.35 11.44
C GLU A 109 5.04 8.76 11.53
N ASP A 110 5.48 9.32 10.41
CA ASP A 110 6.02 10.69 10.38
C ASP A 110 4.97 11.71 10.81
N ILE A 111 3.71 11.53 10.41
CA ILE A 111 2.59 12.38 10.84
C ILE A 111 2.27 12.17 12.32
N ASP A 112 2.42 10.96 12.85
CA ASP A 112 2.28 10.71 14.29
C ASP A 112 3.33 11.47 15.10
N ARG A 113 4.59 11.41 14.67
CA ARG A 113 5.69 12.20 15.27
C ARG A 113 5.42 13.71 15.17
N MET A 114 4.84 14.16 14.07
CA MET A 114 4.44 15.56 13.86
C MET A 114 3.40 16.01 14.90
N PHE A 115 2.35 15.22 15.17
CA PHE A 115 1.37 15.55 16.20
C PHE A 115 1.96 15.50 17.61
N ALA A 116 2.87 14.55 17.89
CA ALA A 116 3.61 14.51 19.14
C ALA A 116 4.45 15.79 19.36
N GLN A 117 5.12 16.30 18.32
CA GLN A 117 5.86 17.57 18.37
C GLN A 117 4.96 18.79 18.60
N LEU A 118 3.70 18.72 18.18
CA LEU A 118 2.68 19.74 18.46
C LEU A 118 2.06 19.58 19.87
N GLY A 119 2.46 18.56 20.63
CA GLY A 119 1.88 18.24 21.94
C GLY A 119 0.40 17.90 21.84
N TYR A 120 -0.01 17.24 20.74
CA TYR A 120 -1.39 16.84 20.50
C TYR A 120 -1.53 15.32 20.49
N GLU A 121 -2.38 14.82 21.37
CA GLU A 121 -2.74 13.40 21.42
C GLU A 121 -4.25 13.23 21.26
N SER A 122 -4.64 12.21 20.49
CA SER A 122 -6.04 11.86 20.31
C SER A 122 -6.20 10.35 20.17
N ALA A 123 -6.94 9.74 21.10
CA ALA A 123 -7.26 8.31 21.05
C ALA A 123 -7.99 7.93 19.75
N ARG A 124 -8.85 8.83 19.26
CA ARG A 124 -9.59 8.65 18.00
C ARG A 124 -8.66 8.60 16.79
N LEU A 125 -7.63 9.45 16.78
CA LEU A 125 -6.64 9.48 15.71
C LEU A 125 -5.76 8.23 15.76
N LYS A 126 -5.24 7.90 16.95
CA LYS A 126 -4.41 6.72 17.18
C LYS A 126 -5.09 5.43 16.76
N LYS A 127 -6.37 5.27 17.10
CA LYS A 127 -7.18 4.11 16.66
C LYS A 127 -7.25 4.00 15.14
N ARG A 128 -7.39 5.12 14.42
CA ARG A 128 -7.42 5.13 12.94
C ARG A 128 -6.06 4.80 12.34
N GLN A 129 -4.98 5.34 12.88
CA GLN A 129 -3.62 5.03 12.42
C GLN A 129 -3.31 3.54 12.59
N VAL A 130 -3.61 2.97 13.76
CA VAL A 130 -3.43 1.53 14.01
C VAL A 130 -4.24 0.69 13.03
N ALA A 131 -5.52 1.05 12.81
CA ALA A 131 -6.36 0.34 11.84
C ALA A 131 -5.83 0.46 10.40
N PHE A 132 -5.30 1.63 10.03
CA PHE A 132 -4.71 1.86 8.72
C PHE A 132 -3.43 1.05 8.51
N LEU A 133 -2.51 1.06 9.48
CA LEU A 133 -1.26 0.28 9.43
C LEU A 133 -1.54 -1.22 9.35
N ALA A 134 -2.47 -1.73 10.16
CA ALA A 134 -2.89 -3.12 10.10
C ALA A 134 -3.49 -3.49 8.73
N LEU A 135 -4.26 -2.58 8.13
CA LEU A 135 -4.82 -2.78 6.79
C LEU A 135 -3.73 -2.79 5.71
N LEU A 136 -2.72 -1.93 5.79
CA LEU A 136 -1.59 -1.93 4.86
C LEU A 136 -0.84 -3.26 4.93
N GLU A 137 -0.53 -3.74 6.13
CA GLU A 137 0.16 -5.02 6.32
C GLU A 137 -0.66 -6.18 5.75
N ALA A 138 -1.95 -6.27 6.10
CA ALA A 138 -2.83 -7.29 5.56
C ALA A 138 -2.95 -7.24 4.02
N SER A 139 -2.89 -6.04 3.44
CA SER A 139 -2.92 -5.85 1.98
C SER A 139 -1.62 -6.32 1.32
N CYS A 140 -0.46 -6.04 1.93
CA CYS A 140 0.83 -6.55 1.48
C CYS A 140 0.89 -8.08 1.53
N VAL A 141 0.38 -8.69 2.60
CA VAL A 141 0.27 -10.16 2.71
C VAL A 141 -0.61 -10.74 1.60
N SER A 142 -1.76 -10.11 1.33
CA SER A 142 -2.67 -10.55 0.25
C SER A 142 -2.00 -10.43 -1.14
N ALA A 143 -1.32 -9.31 -1.40
CA ALA A 143 -0.56 -9.08 -2.61
C ALA A 143 0.54 -10.15 -2.83
N THR A 144 1.30 -10.48 -1.78
CA THR A 144 2.33 -11.54 -1.83
C THR A 144 1.71 -12.89 -2.16
N ARG A 145 0.58 -13.27 -1.55
CA ARG A 145 -0.10 -14.54 -1.86
C ARG A 145 -0.57 -14.61 -3.30
N MET A 146 -1.07 -13.51 -3.85
CA MET A 146 -1.45 -13.43 -5.26
C MET A 146 -0.22 -13.59 -6.17
N GLN A 147 0.89 -12.92 -5.84
CA GLN A 147 2.14 -13.01 -6.57
C GLN A 147 2.71 -14.43 -6.58
N GLU A 148 2.64 -15.15 -5.45
CA GLU A 148 3.03 -16.56 -5.35
C GLU A 148 2.15 -17.47 -6.20
N ALA A 149 0.83 -17.22 -6.23
CA ALA A 149 -0.10 -17.99 -7.06
C ALA A 149 0.20 -17.80 -8.55
N LEU A 150 0.49 -16.56 -8.95
CA LEU A 150 0.88 -16.22 -10.32
C LEU A 150 2.19 -16.89 -10.73
N THR A 151 3.23 -16.81 -9.90
CA THR A 151 4.51 -17.48 -10.17
C THR A 151 4.35 -18.99 -10.29
N ARG A 152 3.61 -19.63 -9.37
CA ARG A 152 3.36 -21.08 -9.42
C ARG A 152 2.62 -21.51 -10.69
N HIS A 153 1.68 -20.69 -11.14
CA HIS A 153 0.96 -20.95 -12.39
C HIS A 153 1.92 -20.95 -13.58
N ASP A 154 2.67 -19.87 -13.74
CA ASP A 154 3.54 -19.67 -14.90
C ASP A 154 4.72 -20.65 -14.92
N ASP A 155 5.29 -20.99 -13.77
CA ASP A 155 6.34 -22.03 -13.66
C ASP A 155 5.83 -23.41 -14.12
N ALA A 156 4.58 -23.75 -13.80
CA ALA A 156 3.98 -25.01 -14.23
C ALA A 156 3.74 -25.05 -15.75
N VAL A 157 3.29 -23.93 -16.35
CA VAL A 157 3.14 -23.83 -17.81
C VAL A 157 4.50 -23.96 -18.49
N LEU A 158 5.53 -23.26 -17.99
CA LEU A 158 6.88 -23.32 -18.53
C LEU A 158 7.49 -24.72 -18.43
N ALA A 159 7.32 -25.41 -17.31
CA ALA A 159 7.80 -26.78 -17.14
C ALA A 159 7.16 -27.75 -18.15
N ARG A 160 5.85 -27.60 -18.40
CA ARG A 160 5.13 -28.39 -19.40
C ARG A 160 5.64 -28.13 -20.82
N LEU A 161 5.81 -26.86 -21.19
CA LEU A 161 6.34 -26.48 -22.50
C LEU A 161 7.75 -27.04 -22.74
N ARG A 162 8.61 -27.03 -21.72
CA ARG A 162 9.95 -27.62 -21.80
C ARG A 162 9.91 -29.13 -21.99
N ALA A 163 9.12 -29.85 -21.19
CA ALA A 163 8.98 -31.30 -21.31
C ALA A 163 8.47 -31.73 -22.70
N GLU A 164 7.54 -30.96 -23.28
CA GLU A 164 7.05 -31.20 -24.64
C GLU A 164 8.14 -30.95 -25.69
N ALA A 165 8.88 -29.85 -25.60
CA ALA A 165 10.00 -29.57 -26.50
C ALA A 165 11.10 -30.64 -26.44
N ASP A 166 11.43 -31.12 -25.25
CA ASP A 166 12.40 -32.19 -25.05
C ASP A 166 11.89 -33.51 -25.65
N SER A 167 10.60 -33.82 -25.48
CA SER A 167 9.98 -35.01 -26.08
C SER A 167 9.95 -34.96 -27.61
N ALA A 168 9.67 -33.78 -28.19
CA ALA A 168 9.65 -33.57 -29.63
C ALA A 168 11.08 -33.69 -30.23
N THR A 169 12.07 -33.13 -29.55
CA THR A 169 13.48 -33.23 -29.93
C THR A 169 13.97 -34.68 -29.87
N ALA A 170 13.62 -35.41 -28.82
CA ALA A 170 13.95 -36.82 -28.66
C ALA A 170 13.26 -37.72 -29.71
N HIS A 171 12.05 -37.37 -30.14
CA HIS A 171 11.36 -38.08 -31.22
C HIS A 171 12.01 -37.79 -32.58
N ALA A 172 12.36 -36.54 -32.87
CA ALA A 172 13.05 -36.16 -34.10
C ALA A 172 14.44 -36.79 -34.24
N ALA A 173 15.14 -37.05 -33.14
CA ALA A 173 16.44 -37.74 -33.14
C ALA A 173 16.35 -39.26 -33.35
N ARG A 174 15.14 -39.85 -33.29
CA ARG A 174 14.89 -41.29 -33.47
C ARG A 174 14.35 -41.66 -34.86
N VAL A 175 13.95 -40.67 -35.65
CA VAL A 175 13.48 -40.81 -37.04
C VAL A 175 14.63 -40.48 -37.98
#